data_AF-A0A6M1Z9M4-F1
#
_entry.id   AF-A0A6M1Z9M4-F1
#
_cell.length_a   1.000
_cell.length_b   1.000
_cell.length_c   1.000
_cell.angle_alpha   90.00
_cell.angle_beta   90.00
_cell.angle_gamma   90.00
#
_symmetry.space_group_name_H-M   'P 1'
#
loop_
_entity.id
_entity.type
_entity.pdbx_description
1 polymer ?
#
loop_
_entity_poly.entity_id
_entity_poly.type
_entity_poly.pdbx_seq_one_letter_code
_entity_poly.pdbx_strand_id
1 'polypeptide(L)'
;MFYKQLIFIILLFFNIFAHAADKVPGYAPVEIDPERLQLYGVTSEIVEMRDLTKTIRTVGIVTVDERRISNIQTKFNGWIEKLYVNFTNEYVKEGDPLFQVYSPELLSTQEEYLLALKGAQRKIEGRFSEEL
;
A
#
# COMPACT_ATOMS: atom_id res chain seq x y z
N MET A 1 -19.49 51.47 -25.48
CA MET A 1 -18.93 50.17 -25.05
C MET A 1 -18.89 49.15 -26.20
N PHE A 2 -19.94 49.05 -27.03
CA PHE A 2 -20.00 48.16 -28.21
C PHE A 2 -18.91 48.38 -29.29
N TYR A 3 -18.57 49.63 -29.63
CA TYR A 3 -17.54 49.93 -30.64
C TYR A 3 -16.15 49.41 -30.26
N LYS A 4 -15.83 49.31 -28.95
CA LYS A 4 -14.53 48.84 -28.49
C LYS A 4 -14.39 47.31 -28.66
N GLN A 5 -15.48 46.56 -28.47
CA GLN A 5 -15.54 45.11 -28.72
C GLN A 5 -15.49 44.79 -30.22
N LEU A 6 -16.19 45.58 -31.04
CA LEU A 6 -16.21 45.43 -32.50
C LEU A 6 -14.84 45.75 -33.12
N ILE A 7 -14.16 46.79 -32.64
CA ILE A 7 -12.78 47.11 -33.03
C ILE A 7 -11.82 46.02 -32.58
N PHE A 8 -12.01 45.42 -31.39
CA PHE A 8 -11.16 44.33 -30.91
C PHE A 8 -11.32 43.05 -31.74
N ILE A 9 -12.56 42.69 -32.12
CA ILE A 9 -12.83 41.56 -33.02
C ILE A 9 -12.24 41.84 -34.41
N ILE A 10 -12.39 43.05 -34.96
CA ILE A 10 -11.79 43.42 -36.26
C ILE A 10 -10.26 43.43 -36.19
N LEU A 11 -9.64 43.93 -35.11
CA LEU A 11 -8.18 43.90 -34.91
C LEU A 11 -7.65 42.49 -34.73
N LEU A 12 -8.41 41.62 -34.07
CA LEU A 12 -8.04 40.21 -33.87
C LEU A 12 -8.20 39.41 -35.18
N PHE A 13 -9.23 39.70 -35.98
CA PHE A 13 -9.38 39.16 -37.34
C PHE A 13 -8.33 39.71 -38.32
N PHE A 14 -7.98 41.01 -38.21
CA PHE A 14 -6.92 41.63 -39.02
C PHE A 14 -5.55 41.06 -38.65
N ASN A 15 -5.27 40.80 -37.37
CA ASN A 15 -4.02 40.19 -36.93
C ASN A 15 -3.89 38.73 -37.41
N ILE A 16 -5.00 37.98 -37.47
CA ILE A 16 -5.06 36.61 -38.02
C ILE A 16 -4.69 36.56 -39.52
N PHE A 17 -5.05 37.58 -40.30
CA PHE A 17 -4.65 37.67 -41.72
C PHE A 17 -3.30 38.39 -41.92
N ALA A 18 -2.90 39.27 -40.99
CA ALA A 18 -1.68 40.07 -41.07
C ALA A 18 -0.44 39.37 -40.50
N HIS A 19 -0.56 38.17 -39.93
CA HIS A 19 0.60 37.30 -39.73
C HIS A 19 0.98 36.66 -41.07
N ALA A 20 1.51 37.52 -41.96
CA ALA A 20 2.19 37.09 -43.17
C ALA A 20 3.38 36.21 -42.75
N ALA A 21 3.17 34.91 -42.86
CA ALA A 21 4.18 33.89 -43.14
C ALA A 21 5.50 34.04 -42.38
N ASP A 22 5.49 33.81 -41.07
CA ASP A 22 6.70 33.25 -40.48
C ASP A 22 6.83 31.82 -41.03
N LYS A 23 7.77 31.63 -41.95
CA LYS A 23 7.92 30.38 -42.71
C LYS A 23 8.24 29.27 -41.72
N VAL A 24 7.30 28.34 -41.52
CA VAL A 24 7.59 27.10 -40.80
C VAL A 24 8.69 26.36 -41.57
N PRO A 25 9.90 26.18 -41.01
CA PRO A 25 11.03 25.64 -41.75
C PRO A 25 10.70 24.26 -42.33
N GLY A 26 10.94 24.07 -43.63
CA GLY A 26 10.71 22.80 -44.33
C GLY A 26 9.32 22.59 -44.93
N TYR A 27 8.39 23.55 -44.79
CA TYR A 27 7.05 23.47 -45.36
C TYR A 27 6.78 24.60 -46.36
N ALA A 28 6.07 24.28 -47.45
CA ALA A 28 5.58 25.26 -48.40
C ALA A 28 4.21 25.79 -47.96
N PRO A 29 3.98 27.12 -47.91
CA PRO A 29 2.67 27.67 -47.63
C PRO A 29 1.70 27.32 -48.77
N VAL A 30 0.48 26.95 -48.42
CA VAL A 30 -0.61 26.65 -49.36
C VAL A 30 -1.71 27.67 -49.15
N GLU A 31 -2.04 28.39 -50.22
CA GLU A 31 -3.15 29.35 -50.23
C GLU A 31 -4.42 28.66 -50.70
N ILE A 32 -5.51 28.86 -49.96
CA ILE A 32 -6.83 28.30 -50.29
C ILE A 32 -7.82 29.45 -50.36
N ASP A 33 -8.69 29.38 -51.37
CA ASP A 33 -9.76 30.34 -51.59
C ASP A 33 -10.71 30.44 -50.37
N PRO A 34 -10.96 31.65 -49.84
CA PRO A 34 -11.87 31.86 -48.71
C PRO A 34 -13.29 31.31 -48.93
N GLU A 35 -13.81 31.35 -50.16
CA GLU A 35 -15.15 30.81 -50.46
C GLU A 35 -15.19 29.29 -50.30
N ARG A 36 -14.09 28.63 -50.66
CA ARG A 36 -13.92 27.19 -50.45
C ARG A 36 -13.78 26.86 -48.97
N LEU A 37 -13.00 27.63 -48.22
CA LEU A 37 -12.84 27.42 -46.77
C LEU A 37 -14.18 27.54 -46.03
N GLN A 38 -15.02 28.49 -46.45
CA GLN A 38 -16.35 28.68 -45.89
C GLN A 38 -17.32 27.55 -46.28
N LEU A 39 -17.32 27.12 -47.55
CA LEU A 39 -18.15 26.01 -48.02
C LEU A 39 -17.81 24.69 -47.31
N TYR A 40 -16.53 24.47 -47.01
CA TYR A 40 -16.04 23.29 -46.29
C TYR A 40 -16.14 23.40 -44.76
N GLY A 41 -16.61 24.54 -44.22
CA GLY A 41 -16.86 24.71 -42.79
C GLY A 41 -15.61 24.60 -41.90
N VAL A 42 -14.45 25.01 -42.42
CA VAL A 42 -13.18 24.92 -41.68
C VAL A 42 -13.24 25.81 -40.44
N THR A 43 -12.97 25.23 -39.28
CA THR A 43 -12.90 25.93 -37.99
C THR A 43 -11.50 25.76 -37.39
N SER A 44 -10.91 26.85 -36.91
CA SER A 44 -9.64 26.87 -36.20
C SER A 44 -9.83 27.32 -34.75
N GLU A 45 -8.94 26.85 -33.87
CA GLU A 45 -8.84 27.29 -32.48
C GLU A 45 -7.38 27.72 -32.22
N ILE A 46 -7.19 28.70 -31.33
CA ILE A 46 -5.86 29.16 -30.93
C ILE A 46 -5.21 28.07 -30.06
N VAL A 47 -3.94 27.77 -30.32
CA VAL A 47 -3.18 26.81 -29.52
C VAL A 47 -2.92 27.40 -28.13
N GLU A 48 -3.30 26.65 -27.10
CA GLU A 48 -3.08 27.03 -25.69
C GLU A 48 -2.39 25.89 -24.92
N MET A 49 -1.51 26.26 -24.01
CA MET A 49 -0.95 25.33 -23.03
C MET A 49 -1.98 25.08 -21.93
N ARG A 50 -2.35 23.81 -21.70
CA ARG A 50 -3.31 23.41 -20.65
C ARG A 50 -2.83 22.15 -19.94
N ASP A 51 -3.13 22.03 -18.66
CA ASP A 51 -2.83 20.82 -17.88
C ASP A 51 -3.79 19.69 -18.27
N LEU A 52 -3.23 18.62 -18.82
CA LEU A 52 -4.02 17.45 -19.22
C LEU A 52 -4.17 16.49 -18.05
N THR A 53 -5.33 16.51 -17.39
CA THR A 53 -5.65 15.56 -16.32
C THR A 53 -6.34 14.33 -16.91
N LYS A 54 -5.69 13.15 -16.80
CA LYS A 54 -6.29 11.87 -17.16
C LYS A 54 -6.76 11.14 -15.90
N THR A 55 -8.06 10.96 -15.76
CA THR A 55 -8.62 10.13 -14.67
C THR A 55 -8.50 8.66 -15.02
N ILE A 56 -7.67 7.92 -14.29
CA ILE A 56 -7.56 6.47 -14.44
C ILE A 56 -8.43 5.81 -13.37
N ARG A 57 -9.38 4.98 -13.80
CA ARG A 57 -10.19 4.15 -12.89
C ARG A 57 -9.64 2.73 -12.93
N THR A 58 -9.26 2.22 -11.77
CA THR A 58 -8.75 0.86 -11.62
C THR A 58 -9.44 0.18 -10.44
N VAL A 59 -9.33 -1.14 -10.37
CA VAL A 59 -9.76 -1.95 -9.21
C VAL A 59 -8.59 -2.13 -8.26
N GLY A 60 -8.87 -2.15 -6.95
CA GLY A 60 -7.92 -2.52 -5.92
C GLY A 60 -8.26 -3.89 -5.33
N ILE A 61 -7.26 -4.61 -4.85
CA ILE A 61 -7.45 -5.88 -4.13
C ILE A 61 -7.30 -5.58 -2.64
N VAL A 62 -8.25 -6.04 -1.83
CA VAL A 62 -8.13 -6.02 -0.36
C VAL A 62 -7.36 -7.27 0.05
N THR A 63 -6.15 -7.09 0.56
CA THR A 63 -5.32 -8.18 1.08
C THR A 63 -5.24 -8.12 2.60
N VAL A 64 -4.99 -9.27 3.21
CA VAL A 64 -4.69 -9.35 4.65
C VAL A 64 -3.40 -8.61 4.92
N ASP A 65 -3.36 -7.86 6.02
CA ASP A 65 -2.15 -7.22 6.49
C ASP A 65 -1.21 -8.29 7.06
N GLU A 66 -0.19 -8.65 6.29
CA GLU A 66 0.79 -9.68 6.66
C GLU A 66 1.51 -9.38 7.98
N ARG A 67 1.57 -8.11 8.40
CA ARG A 67 2.18 -7.71 9.67
C ARG A 67 1.37 -8.12 10.90
N ARG A 68 0.09 -8.46 10.71
CA ARG A 68 -0.83 -8.92 11.77
C ARG A 68 -0.96 -10.44 11.82
N ILE A 69 -0.17 -11.16 11.04
CA ILE A 69 -0.11 -12.62 11.06
C ILE A 69 0.86 -13.05 12.15
N SER A 70 0.35 -13.79 13.14
CA SER A 70 1.17 -14.42 14.19
C SER A 70 1.13 -15.93 14.02
N ASN A 71 2.30 -16.57 14.02
CA ASN A 71 2.43 -18.02 14.00
C ASN A 71 2.86 -18.51 15.38
N ILE A 72 2.01 -19.29 16.03
CA ILE A 72 2.24 -19.78 17.39
C ILE A 72 2.76 -21.21 17.27
N GLN A 73 4.03 -21.39 17.60
CA GLN A 73 4.71 -22.70 17.60
C GLN A 73 5.10 -23.07 19.03
N THR A 74 4.96 -24.35 19.37
CA THR A 74 5.43 -24.88 20.66
C THR A 74 6.96 -24.93 20.67
N LYS A 75 7.58 -24.45 21.76
CA LYS A 75 9.05 -24.46 21.94
C LYS A 75 9.59 -25.79 22.46
N PHE A 76 8.71 -26.76 22.66
CA PHE A 76 8.99 -28.06 23.26
C PHE A 76 8.17 -29.14 22.56
N ASN A 77 8.63 -30.37 22.65
CA ASN A 77 7.90 -31.53 22.14
C ASN A 77 6.82 -31.96 23.14
N GLY A 78 5.65 -32.32 22.64
CA GLY A 78 4.52 -32.67 23.48
C GLY A 78 3.30 -33.14 22.69
N TRP A 79 2.27 -33.55 23.43
CA TRP A 79 1.00 -34.01 22.91
C TRP A 79 -0.07 -32.95 23.17
N ILE A 80 -0.90 -32.65 22.17
CA ILE A 80 -2.04 -31.75 22.36
C ILE A 80 -3.12 -32.52 23.12
N GLU A 81 -3.49 -32.03 24.31
CA GLU A 81 -4.54 -32.62 25.14
C GLU A 81 -5.92 -32.12 24.76
N LYS A 82 -6.03 -30.82 24.46
CA LYS A 82 -7.28 -30.17 24.10
C LYS A 82 -7.05 -29.06 23.10
N LEU A 83 -7.84 -29.06 22.04
CA LEU A 83 -7.84 -28.01 21.03
C LEU A 83 -9.10 -27.15 21.22
N TYR A 84 -8.92 -25.86 21.49
CA TYR A 84 -10.03 -24.92 21.67
C TYR A 84 -10.42 -24.24 20.35
N VAL A 85 -9.45 -24.06 19.46
CA VAL A 85 -9.62 -23.45 18.14
C VAL A 85 -9.29 -24.51 17.10
N ASN A 86 -10.31 -25.05 16.44
CA ASN A 86 -10.17 -26.22 15.57
C ASN A 86 -10.52 -25.94 14.10
N PHE A 87 -10.88 -24.69 13.76
CA PHE A 87 -11.19 -24.30 12.38
C PHE A 87 -10.38 -23.08 11.91
N THR A 88 -10.00 -23.10 10.63
CA THR A 88 -9.35 -21.96 9.98
C THR A 88 -10.33 -20.79 9.87
N ASN A 89 -9.84 -19.57 10.16
CA ASN A 89 -10.64 -18.32 10.23
C ASN A 89 -11.62 -18.24 11.40
N GLU A 90 -11.48 -19.09 12.42
CA GLU A 90 -12.17 -18.89 13.67
C GLU A 90 -11.69 -17.59 14.35
N TYR A 91 -12.64 -16.79 14.83
CA TYR A 91 -12.33 -15.50 15.42
C TYR A 91 -11.85 -15.68 16.86
N VAL A 92 -10.64 -15.21 17.13
CA VAL A 92 -9.99 -15.29 18.45
C VAL A 92 -9.50 -13.92 18.88
N LYS A 93 -9.51 -13.64 20.18
CA LYS A 93 -8.98 -12.42 20.78
C LYS A 93 -7.66 -12.71 21.48
N GLU A 94 -6.92 -11.64 21.76
CA GLU A 94 -5.71 -11.75 22.58
C GLU A 94 -6.04 -12.33 23.96
N GLY A 95 -5.29 -13.36 24.35
CA GLY A 95 -5.49 -14.08 25.61
C GLY A 95 -6.42 -15.29 25.51
N ASP A 96 -7.11 -15.50 24.38
CA ASP A 96 -7.96 -16.68 24.23
C ASP A 96 -7.10 -17.96 24.17
N PRO A 97 -7.47 -19.02 24.91
CA PRO A 97 -6.75 -20.28 24.88
C PRO A 97 -6.91 -20.93 23.50
N LEU A 98 -5.80 -21.28 22.86
CA LEU A 98 -5.81 -21.93 21.54
C LEU A 98 -5.79 -23.45 21.65
N PHE A 99 -4.89 -23.97 22.50
CA PHE A 99 -4.75 -25.39 22.79
C PHE A 99 -4.08 -25.59 24.15
N GLN A 100 -4.28 -26.79 24.72
CA GLN A 100 -3.53 -27.31 25.86
C GLN A 100 -2.55 -28.36 25.36
N VAL A 101 -1.31 -28.31 25.85
CA VAL A 101 -0.24 -29.22 25.47
C VAL A 101 0.43 -29.78 26.71
N TYR A 102 0.71 -31.07 26.66
CA TYR A 102 1.45 -31.82 27.67
C TYR A 102 2.82 -32.23 27.14
N SER A 103 3.87 -32.02 27.93
CA SER A 103 5.24 -32.40 27.57
C SER A 103 5.86 -33.29 28.65
N PRO A 104 6.12 -34.58 28.37
CA PRO A 104 6.81 -35.46 29.30
C PRO A 104 8.22 -34.99 29.63
N GLU A 105 8.90 -34.38 28.66
CA GLU A 105 10.27 -33.88 28.80
C GLU A 105 10.33 -32.72 29.81
N LEU A 106 9.43 -31.73 29.70
CA LEU A 106 9.35 -30.63 30.66
C LEU A 106 9.03 -31.11 32.08
N LEU A 107 8.16 -32.12 32.21
CA LEU A 107 7.83 -32.71 33.50
C LEU A 107 9.06 -33.35 34.14
N SER A 108 9.79 -34.18 33.38
CA SER A 108 11.02 -34.82 33.85
C SER A 108 12.08 -33.80 34.26
N THR A 109 12.28 -32.74 33.47
CA THR A 109 13.26 -31.68 33.79
C THR A 109 12.86 -30.92 35.06
N GLN A 110 11.57 -30.67 35.27
CA GLN A 110 11.09 -30.02 36.49
C GLN A 110 11.37 -30.89 37.73
N GLU A 111 11.12 -32.20 37.65
CA GLU A 111 11.40 -33.13 38.75
C GLU A 111 12.90 -33.16 39.08
N GLU A 112 13.76 -33.21 38.07
CA GLU A 112 15.21 -33.19 38.23
C GLU A 112 15.70 -31.87 38.87
N TYR A 113 15.14 -30.73 38.44
CA TYR A 113 15.43 -29.44 39.04
C TYR A 113 15.05 -29.38 40.53
N LEU A 114 13.87 -29.90 40.89
CA LEU A 114 13.42 -29.96 42.29
C LEU A 114 14.31 -30.88 43.14
N LEU A 115 14.78 -32.00 42.56
CA LEU A 115 15.74 -32.89 43.20
C LEU A 115 17.07 -32.19 43.45
N ALA A 116 17.58 -31.45 42.46
CA ALA A 116 18.82 -30.68 42.58
C ALA A 116 18.72 -29.59 43.67
N LEU A 117 17.59 -28.87 43.75
CA LEU A 117 17.35 -27.88 44.81
C LEU A 117 17.35 -28.50 46.20
N LYS A 118 16.64 -29.63 46.39
CA LYS A 118 16.62 -30.35 47.68
C LYS A 118 18.01 -30.88 48.05
N GLY A 119 18.77 -31.33 47.05
CA GLY A 119 20.17 -31.74 47.23
C GLY A 119 21.06 -30.60 47.70
N ALA A 120 20.95 -29.44 47.05
CA ALA A 120 21.70 -28.23 47.43
C ALA A 120 21.37 -27.77 48.85
N GLN A 121 20.10 -27.79 49.25
CA GLN A 121 19.67 -27.39 50.58
C GLN A 121 20.18 -28.34 51.68
N ARG A 122 20.11 -29.66 51.46
CA ARG A 122 20.71 -30.65 52.37
C ARG A 122 22.23 -30.51 52.48
N LYS A 123 22.91 -30.18 51.37
CA LYS A 123 24.37 -29.94 51.39
C LYS A 123 24.72 -28.71 52.22
N ILE A 124 23.88 -27.68 52.20
CA ILE A 124 24.04 -26.49 53.04
C ILE A 124 23.85 -26.86 54.51
N GLU A 125 22.78 -27.57 54.85
CA GLU A 125 22.49 -28.01 56.23
C GLU A 125 23.58 -28.94 56.80
N GLY A 126 24.04 -29.93 56.03
CA GLY A 126 25.10 -30.85 56.44
C GLY A 126 26.45 -30.17 56.66
N ARG A 127 26.74 -29.07 55.95
CA ARG A 127 27.96 -28.28 56.14
C ARG A 127 27.94 -27.46 57.44
N PHE A 128 26.76 -27.18 58.00
CA PHE A 128 26.62 -26.51 59.29
C PHE A 128 26.64 -27.49 60.48
N SER A 129 26.48 -28.81 60.25
CA SER A 129 26.55 -29.82 61.32
C SER A 129 27.96 -30.37 61.57
N GLU A 130 28.92 -30.17 60.67
CA GLU A 130 30.32 -30.62 60.85
C GLU A 130 31.24 -29.58 61.53
N GLU A 131 30.74 -28.39 61.88
CA GLU A 131 31.50 -27.31 62.55
C GLU A 131 31.22 -27.17 64.07
N LEU A 132 30.50 -28.12 64.68
CA LEU A 132 30.25 -28.20 66.14
C LEU A 132 30.75 -29.54 66.72
#